data_AF-S3Y722-F1
#
_entry.id   AF-S3Y722-F1
#
_cell.length_a   1.000
_cell.length_b   1.000
_cell.length_c   1.000
_cell.angle_alpha   90.00
_cell.angle_beta   90.00
_cell.angle_gamma   90.00
#
_symmetry.space_group_name_H-M   'P 1'
#
loop_
_entity.id
_entity.type
_entity.pdbx_description
1 polymer ?
#
loop_
_entity_poly.entity_id
_entity_poly.type
_entity_poly.pdbx_seq_one_letter_code
_entity_poly.pdbx_strand_id
1 'polypeptide(L)' 'MPFIVLAFVLLIVYGAAMATFPFQTWEITMAWAYKDREANEPSPAGLAIMRVGGAIIVMGAIAMFGFYLQTAGPS' A
#
# COMPACT_ATOMS: atom_id res chain seq x y z
N MET A 1 2.23 19.36 9.83
CA MET A 1 1.61 19.28 8.49
C MET A 1 2.42 18.43 7.48
N PRO A 2 3.73 18.61 7.24
CA PRO A 2 4.41 17.93 6.12
C PRO A 2 4.50 16.39 6.26
N PHE A 3 4.63 15.88 7.48
CA PHE A 3 4.70 14.44 7.74
C PHE A 3 3.40 13.69 7.41
N ILE A 4 2.24 14.34 7.56
CA ILE A 4 0.95 13.73 7.23
C ILE A 4 0.80 13.59 5.72
N VAL A 5 1.17 14.64 4.97
CA VAL A 5 1.20 14.60 3.50
C VAL A 5 2.14 13.50 3.01
N LEU A 6 3.34 13.40 3.59
CA LEU A 6 4.30 12.35 3.25
C LEU A 6 3.72 10.95 3.52
N ALA A 7 3.03 10.74 4.65
CA ALA A 7 2.39 9.47 4.96
C ALA A 7 1.34 9.07 3.91
N PHE A 8 0.50 10.02 3.47
CA PHE A 8 -0.46 9.75 2.40
C PHE A 8 0.20 9.41 1.07
N VAL A 9 1.26 10.13 0.69
CA VAL A 9 2.04 9.82 -0.51
C VAL A 9 2.62 8.41 -0.45
N LEU A 10 3.22 8.04 0.68
CA LEU A 10 3.78 6.69 0.88
C LEU A 10 2.71 5.60 0.81
N LEU A 11 1.53 5.82 1.43
CA LEU A 11 0.41 4.88 1.36
C LEU A 11 -0.10 4.69 -0.07
N ILE A 12 -0.23 5.78 -0.83
CA ILE A 12 -0.66 5.72 -2.23
C ILE A 12 0.36 4.96 -3.08
N VAL A 13 1.66 5.28 -2.94
CA VAL A 13 2.73 4.58 -3.68
C VAL A 13 2.77 3.10 -3.31
N TYR A 14 2.71 2.78 -2.02
CA TYR A 14 2.72 1.40 -1.55
C TYR A 14 1.49 0.61 -2.03
N GLY A 15 0.29 1.19 -1.89
CA GLY A 15 -0.94 0.56 -2.38
C GLY A 15 -0.94 0.35 -3.89
N ALA A 16 -0.42 1.31 -4.67
CA ALA A 16 -0.28 1.18 -6.11
C ALA A 16 0.74 0.09 -6.50
N ALA A 17 1.85 -0.02 -5.77
CA ALA A 17 2.83 -1.08 -5.94
C ALA A 17 2.21 -2.47 -5.64
N MET A 18 1.46 -2.61 -4.54
CA MET A 18 0.72 -3.84 -4.24
C MET A 18 -0.29 -4.21 -5.34
N ALA A 19 -1.01 -3.22 -5.88
CA ALA A 19 -2.00 -3.40 -6.94
C ALA A 19 -1.39 -3.85 -8.28
N THR A 20 -0.21 -3.32 -8.63
CA THR A 20 0.39 -3.49 -9.95
C THR A 20 1.46 -4.59 -9.97
N PHE A 21 2.30 -4.63 -8.94
CA PHE A 21 3.46 -5.50 -8.80
C PHE A 21 3.40 -6.26 -7.46
N PRO A 22 2.36 -7.10 -7.23
CA PRO A 22 2.12 -7.71 -5.92
C PRO A 22 3.27 -8.62 -5.47
N PHE A 23 3.88 -9.39 -6.38
CA PHE A 23 4.97 -10.29 -6.04
C PHE A 23 6.24 -9.53 -5.65
N GLN A 24 6.64 -8.54 -6.45
CA GLN A 24 7.78 -7.68 -6.13
C GLN A 24 7.56 -6.91 -4.83
N THR A 25 6.31 -6.48 -4.57
CA THR A 25 5.98 -5.81 -3.32
C THR A 25 6.14 -6.75 -2.13
N TRP A 26 5.63 -7.98 -2.22
CA TRP A 26 5.84 -9.01 -1.20
C TRP A 26 7.33 -9.31 -1.00
N GLU A 27 8.09 -9.43 -2.09
CA GLU A 27 9.54 -9.67 -2.04
C GLU A 27 10.27 -8.59 -1.26
N ILE A 28 9.92 -7.32 -1.48
CA ILE A 28 10.57 -6.19 -0.83
C ILE A 28 10.13 -6.04 0.62
N THR A 29 8.84 -6.23 0.93
CA THR A 29 8.28 -5.83 2.25
C THR A 29 7.97 -6.98 3.21
N MET A 30 7.84 -8.21 2.72
CA MET A 30 7.37 -9.35 3.52
C MET A 30 8.32 -10.55 3.47
N ALA A 31 9.00 -10.80 2.35
CA ALA A 31 9.79 -12.02 2.15
C ALA A 31 10.91 -12.21 3.20
N TRP A 32 11.47 -11.11 3.71
CA TRP A 32 12.53 -11.12 4.75
C TRP A 32 12.08 -11.73 6.07
N ALA A 33 10.77 -11.83 6.33
CA ALA A 33 10.24 -12.44 7.54
C ALA A 33 10.30 -13.98 7.51
N TYR A 34 10.48 -14.59 6.34
CA TYR A 34 10.48 -16.05 6.19
C TYR A 34 11.90 -16.62 6.21
N LYS A 35 12.08 -17.69 6.99
CA LYS A 35 13.36 -18.44 7.04
C LYS A 35 13.61 -19.19 5.73
N ASP A 36 12.56 -19.75 5.14
CA ASP A 36 12.57 -20.39 3.82
C ASP A 36 11.68 -19.57 2.90
N ARG A 37 12.29 -18.79 2.01
CA ARG A 37 11.56 -17.86 1.14
C ARG A 37 10.78 -18.59 0.06
N GLU A 38 11.39 -19.58 -0.58
CA GLU A 38 10.81 -20.30 -1.72
C GLU A 38 9.57 -21.10 -1.30
N ALA A 39 9.60 -21.69 -0.10
CA ALA A 39 8.45 -22.41 0.44
C ALA A 39 7.28 -21.50 0.86
N ASN A 40 7.50 -20.19 0.98
CA ASN A 40 6.51 -19.22 1.46
C ASN A 40 6.12 -18.19 0.39
N GLU A 41 6.46 -18.43 -0.88
CA GLU A 41 6.02 -17.55 -1.95
C GLU A 41 4.48 -17.44 -1.98
N PRO A 42 3.93 -16.24 -2.26
CA PRO A 42 2.50 -16.05 -2.25
C PRO A 42 1.86 -16.88 -3.36
N SER A 43 0.82 -17.63 -3.03
CA SER A 43 0.00 -18.31 -4.03
C SER A 43 -0.66 -17.30 -4.98
N PRO A 44 -1.15 -17.74 -6.16
CA PRO A 44 -1.90 -16.87 -7.07
C PRO A 44 -3.08 -16.16 -6.40
N ALA A 45 -3.78 -16.84 -5.49
CA ALA A 45 -4.86 -16.25 -4.70
C ALA A 45 -4.33 -15.20 -3.70
N GLY A 46 -3.20 -15.47 -3.05
CA GLY A 46 -2.52 -14.51 -2.18
C GLY A 46 -2.12 -13.23 -2.93
N LEU A 47 -1.55 -13.37 -4.13
CA LEU A 47 -1.23 -12.23 -5.00
C LEU A 47 -2.48 -11.46 -5.42
N ALA A 48 -3.58 -12.16 -5.73
CA ALA A 48 -4.86 -11.50 -6.05
C ALA A 48 -5.40 -10.69 -4.86
N ILE A 49 -5.33 -11.23 -3.64
CA ILE A 49 -5.69 -10.51 -2.41
C ILE A 49 -4.82 -9.27 -2.22
N MET A 50 -3.50 -9.38 -2.43
CA MET A 50 -2.61 -8.22 -2.37
C MET A 50 -3.00 -7.14 -3.37
N ARG A 51 -3.38 -7.52 -4.60
CA ARG A 51 -3.81 -6.54 -5.61
C ARG A 51 -5.06 -5.78 -5.17
N VAL A 52 -6.07 -6.51 -4.70
CA VAL A 52 -7.33 -5.93 -4.21
C VAL A 52 -7.06 -5.05 -2.98
N GLY A 53 -6.26 -5.52 -2.03
CA GLY A 53 -5.86 -4.75 -0.85
C GLY A 53 -5.12 -3.46 -1.22
N GLY A 54 -4.21 -3.52 -2.19
CA GLY A 54 -3.51 -2.36 -2.74
C GLY A 54 -4.47 -1.31 -3.31
N ALA A 55 -5.45 -1.73 -4.12
CA ALA A 55 -6.46 -0.83 -4.66
C ALA A 55 -7.31 -0.18 -3.56
N ILE A 56 -7.70 -0.94 -2.53
CA ILE A 56 -8.44 -0.41 -1.37
C ILE A 56 -7.61 0.63 -0.61
N ILE A 57 -6.32 0.36 -0.38
CA ILE A 57 -5.40 1.30 0.27
C ILE A 57 -5.32 2.60 -0.51
N VAL A 58 -5.15 2.54 -1.84
CA VAL A 58 -5.09 3.74 -2.69
C VAL A 58 -6.37 4.56 -2.60
N MET A 59 -7.53 3.91 -2.79
CA MET A 59 -8.82 4.62 -2.73
C MET A 59 -9.06 5.26 -1.37
N GLY A 60 -8.78 4.53 -0.27
CA GLY A 60 -8.90 5.04 1.09
C GLY A 60 -7.94 6.20 1.37
N ALA A 61 -6.68 6.07 0.95
CA ALA A 61 -5.67 7.11 1.14
C ALA A 61 -6.03 8.40 0.37
N ILE A 62 -6.51 8.30 -0.87
CA ILE A 62 -6.96 9.46 -1.65
C ILE A 62 -8.18 10.13 -1.00
N ALA A 63 -9.18 9.35 -0.60
CA ALA A 63 -10.38 9.89 0.04
C ALA A 63 -10.05 10.62 1.35
N MET A 64 -9.25 10.00 2.22
CA MET A 64 -8.83 10.58 3.49
C MET A 64 -7.90 11.79 3.30
N PHE A 65 -7.01 11.75 2.31
CA PHE A 65 -6.14 12.88 2.02
C PHE A 65 -6.94 14.09 1.52
N GLY A 66 -7.91 13.86 0.63
CA GLY A 66 -8.84 14.90 0.17
C GLY A 66 -9.61 15.54 1.33
N PHE A 67 -10.15 14.74 2.25
CA PHE A 67 -10.82 15.23 3.45
C PHE A 67 -9.88 16.03 4.36
N TYR A 68 -8.66 15.53 4.57
CA TYR A 68 -7.64 16.22 5.36
C TYR A 68 -7.30 17.60 4.78
N LEU A 69 -7.14 17.72 3.46
CA LEU A 69 -6.85 19.00 2.81
C LEU A 69 -8.01 20.00 2.94
N GLN A 70 -9.26 19.53 2.91
CA GLN A 70 -10.44 20.38 3.11
C GLN A 70 -10.53 20.91 4.55
N THR A 71 -10.19 20.07 5.53
CA THR A 71 -10.22 20.46 6.96
C THR A 71 -9.00 21.24 7.42
N ALA A 72 -7.89 21.15 6.69
CA ALA A 72 -6.67 21.92 6.94
C ALA A 72 -6.64 23.30 6.24
N GLY A 73 -7.70 23.67 5.51
CA GLY A 73 -7.86 24.99 4.89
C GLY A 73 -7.94 26.14 5.93
N PRO A 74 -7.73 27.41 5.51
CA PRO A 74 -7.53 28.52 6.44
C PRO A 74 -8.77 28.78 7.29
N SER A 75 -8.59 28.69 8.62
CA SER A 75 -9.43 29.33 9.64
C SER A 75 -9.16 30.81 9.72
#